data_AF-K9SVC3-F1
#
_entry.id   AF-K9SVC3-F1
#
_cell.length_a   1.000
_cell.length_b   1.000
_cell.length_c   1.000
_cell.angle_alpha   90.00
_cell.angle_beta   90.00
_cell.angle_gamma   90.00
#
_symmetry.space_group_name_H-M   'P 1'
#
loop_
_entity.id
_entity.type
_entity.pdbx_description
1 polymer ?
#
loop_
_entity_poly.entity_id
_entity_poly.type
_entity_poly.pdbx_seq_one_letter_code
_entity_poly.pdbx_strand_id
1 'polypeptide(L)'
;MQGTLKEIDLWSILKLIELGQRTGELLVQSYTGTSWFIFFLNGNIVYATSTETQRLRQYLQALGLDQALNQVNPLNFSFNLLEYGQIWALLESGTLTSNQAIKILTNMVYEVLTDLTSLSEATFTFNQAIALSPQLINIKFDLISGDIIRQTQQWKQLYQFIQSPDQFPKIINPNLLVNHSLTESLFKWIDGKTSIRQIARYLNQTSLEIATIIFTEVKQGHLAISQAGLPTNHQHNSAGLRITCIDDSITICRAVEYILQTNGYQVTSISNPVRALSLVFQLKPNLIFCDITMPELDGYELCAMLRKSVAFSQIPIIMLTGKDGFIDRIKARMVGATEYLTKPFREKELLTVVERYLGSNKSTISK
;
A
#
# COMPACT_ATOMS: atom_id res chain seq x y z
N MET A 1 -11.47 -20.82 8.77
CA MET A 1 -10.19 -20.99 9.50
C MET A 1 -9.62 -19.60 9.69
N GLN A 2 -9.20 -19.20 10.87
CA GLN A 2 -8.69 -17.84 11.11
C GLN A 2 -7.57 -17.87 12.15
N GLY A 3 -6.68 -16.89 12.11
CA GLY A 3 -5.57 -16.80 13.05
C GLY A 3 -4.53 -15.77 12.61
N THR A 4 -3.31 -15.92 13.13
CA THR A 4 -2.18 -15.05 12.76
C THR A 4 -1.05 -15.85 12.12
N LEU A 5 -0.29 -15.20 11.23
CA LEU A 5 0.89 -15.83 10.61
C LEU A 5 2.05 -16.07 11.61
N LYS A 6 1.93 -15.59 12.86
CA LYS A 6 2.83 -15.96 13.96
C LYS A 6 2.56 -17.37 14.48
N GLU A 7 1.30 -17.80 14.44
CA GLU A 7 0.86 -19.09 14.99
C GLU A 7 1.02 -20.22 13.99
N ILE A 8 0.76 -19.93 12.71
CA ILE A 8 0.87 -20.89 11.62
C ILE A 8 1.37 -20.16 10.37
N ASP A 9 2.43 -20.67 9.77
CA ASP A 9 3.02 -20.06 8.59
C ASP A 9 2.12 -20.23 7.36
N LEU A 10 2.30 -19.35 6.38
CA LEU A 10 1.50 -19.33 5.15
C LEU A 10 1.58 -20.66 4.38
N TRP A 11 2.74 -21.32 4.32
CA TRP A 11 2.90 -22.55 3.55
C TRP A 11 2.07 -23.68 4.15
N SER A 12 2.07 -23.78 5.48
CA SER A 12 1.21 -24.71 6.22
C SER A 12 -0.28 -24.44 5.96
N ILE A 13 -0.71 -23.17 5.96
CA ILE A 13 -2.09 -22.79 5.62
C ILE A 13 -2.48 -23.25 4.21
N LEU A 14 -1.66 -22.93 3.21
CA LEU A 14 -1.90 -23.27 1.80
C LEU A 14 -1.93 -24.79 1.61
N LYS A 15 -1.03 -25.51 2.28
CA LYS A 15 -1.00 -26.98 2.24
C LYS A 15 -2.24 -27.62 2.88
N LEU A 16 -2.74 -27.07 3.98
CA LEU A 16 -3.98 -27.53 4.62
C LEU A 16 -5.21 -27.33 3.72
N ILE A 17 -5.25 -26.23 2.97
CA ILE A 17 -6.31 -25.95 2.00
C ILE A 17 -6.25 -26.95 0.83
N GLU A 18 -5.06 -27.21 0.29
CA GLU A 18 -4.83 -28.16 -0.81
C GLU A 18 -5.19 -29.59 -0.41
N LEU A 19 -4.64 -30.10 0.69
CA LEU A 19 -4.92 -31.46 1.19
C LEU A 19 -6.40 -31.64 1.57
N GLY A 20 -7.02 -30.59 2.13
CA GLY A 20 -8.43 -30.59 2.47
C GLY A 20 -9.37 -30.37 1.28
N GLN A 21 -8.85 -30.23 0.06
CA GLN A 21 -9.60 -29.92 -1.16
C GLN A 21 -10.61 -28.79 -0.97
N ARG A 22 -10.24 -27.75 -0.21
CA ARG A 22 -11.18 -26.70 0.18
C ARG A 22 -11.41 -25.71 -0.97
N THR A 23 -12.66 -25.27 -1.10
CA THR A 23 -13.09 -24.21 -2.03
C THR A 23 -13.46 -22.97 -1.22
N GLY A 24 -12.99 -21.80 -1.64
CA GLY A 24 -13.23 -20.55 -0.94
C GLY A 24 -12.16 -19.50 -1.18
N GLU A 25 -12.11 -18.50 -0.31
CA GLU A 25 -11.12 -17.42 -0.34
C GLU A 25 -10.27 -17.44 0.94
N LEU A 26 -8.97 -17.21 0.79
CA LEU A 26 -8.05 -16.88 1.87
C LEU A 26 -7.75 -15.39 1.80
N LEU A 27 -8.18 -14.65 2.81
CA LEU A 27 -7.79 -13.27 3.06
C LEU A 27 -6.60 -13.25 4.01
N VAL A 28 -5.52 -12.56 3.62
CA VAL A 28 -4.39 -12.24 4.49
C VAL A 28 -4.28 -10.72 4.59
N GLN A 29 -4.14 -10.18 5.80
CA GLN A 29 -4.07 -8.73 6.05
C GLN A 29 -2.84 -8.40 6.88
N SER A 30 -1.96 -7.55 6.33
CA SER A 30 -0.84 -7.01 7.08
C SER A 30 -1.33 -5.96 8.07
N TYR A 31 -0.56 -5.74 9.13
CA TYR A 31 -0.79 -4.63 10.06
C TYR A 31 -0.58 -3.24 9.41
N THR A 32 0.06 -3.20 8.24
CA THR A 32 0.22 -1.99 7.42
C THR A 32 -1.00 -1.66 6.55
N GLY A 33 -2.05 -2.51 6.58
CA GLY A 33 -3.32 -2.28 5.90
C GLY A 33 -3.42 -2.81 4.48
N THR A 34 -2.36 -3.45 3.97
CA THR A 34 -2.41 -4.19 2.70
C THR A 34 -3.15 -5.50 2.91
N SER A 35 -4.08 -5.81 2.00
CA SER A 35 -4.79 -7.09 2.01
C SER A 35 -4.48 -7.87 0.74
N TRP A 36 -4.35 -9.18 0.88
CA TRP A 36 -4.18 -10.14 -0.20
C TRP A 36 -5.32 -11.16 -0.15
N PHE A 37 -5.78 -11.56 -1.32
CA PHE A 37 -6.83 -12.54 -1.50
C PHE A 37 -6.30 -13.67 -2.38
N ILE A 38 -6.48 -14.91 -1.96
CA ILE A 38 -6.19 -16.10 -2.76
C ILE A 38 -7.47 -16.92 -2.86
N PHE A 39 -7.88 -17.24 -4.07
CA PHE A 39 -9.11 -17.98 -4.34
C PHE A 39 -8.78 -19.42 -4.69
N PHE A 40 -9.57 -20.34 -4.13
CA PHE A 40 -9.36 -21.78 -4.25
C PHE A 40 -10.58 -22.50 -4.80
N LEU A 41 -10.32 -23.52 -5.59
CA LEU A 41 -11.30 -24.50 -6.05
C LEU A 41 -10.73 -25.90 -5.87
N ASN A 42 -11.40 -26.72 -5.05
CA ASN A 42 -10.99 -28.08 -4.72
C ASN A 42 -9.52 -28.17 -4.29
N GLY A 43 -9.07 -27.20 -3.48
CA GLY A 43 -7.70 -27.11 -2.96
C GLY A 43 -6.68 -26.47 -3.90
N ASN A 44 -7.02 -26.22 -5.17
CA ASN A 44 -6.11 -25.58 -6.13
C ASN A 44 -6.31 -24.07 -6.15
N ILE A 45 -5.25 -23.31 -6.40
CA ILE A 45 -5.29 -21.87 -6.56
C ILE A 45 -5.85 -21.54 -7.95
N VAL A 46 -6.90 -20.72 -8.01
CA VAL A 46 -7.54 -20.29 -9.26
C VAL A 46 -7.37 -18.81 -9.55
N TYR A 47 -7.03 -18.00 -8.55
CA TYR A 47 -6.73 -16.59 -8.71
C TYR A 47 -6.09 -16.03 -7.42
N ALA A 48 -5.31 -14.96 -7.54
CA ALA A 48 -4.89 -14.18 -6.40
C ALA A 48 -4.77 -12.68 -6.71
N THR A 49 -5.10 -11.85 -5.73
CA THR A 49 -5.00 -10.40 -5.84
C THR A 49 -4.59 -9.72 -4.55
N SER A 50 -4.34 -8.43 -4.64
CA SER A 50 -4.07 -7.55 -3.51
C SER A 50 -4.89 -6.26 -3.64
N THR A 51 -4.72 -5.34 -2.70
CA THR A 51 -5.34 -4.00 -2.79
C THR A 51 -4.73 -3.09 -3.86
N GLU A 52 -3.75 -3.56 -4.64
CA GLU A 52 -3.15 -2.81 -5.75
C GLU A 52 -4.12 -2.72 -6.95
N THR A 53 -4.44 -1.51 -7.40
CA THR A 53 -5.47 -1.30 -8.45
C THR A 53 -4.91 -1.07 -9.86
N GLN A 54 -3.58 -0.99 -10.02
CA GLN A 54 -2.93 -0.68 -11.31
C GLN A 54 -2.19 -1.86 -11.93
N ARG A 55 -2.18 -3.02 -11.26
CA ARG A 55 -1.40 -4.19 -11.64
C ARG A 55 -1.80 -4.74 -13.01
N LEU A 56 -3.09 -5.01 -13.24
CA LEU A 56 -3.56 -5.49 -14.55
C LEU A 56 -3.23 -4.51 -15.68
N ARG A 57 -3.39 -3.20 -15.46
CA ARG A 57 -3.06 -2.18 -16.47
C ARG A 57 -1.60 -2.27 -16.90
N GLN A 58 -0.68 -2.48 -15.96
CA GLN A 58 0.75 -2.63 -16.25
C GLN A 58 1.05 -3.91 -17.04
N TYR A 59 0.37 -5.02 -16.74
CA TYR A 59 0.47 -6.25 -17.54
C TYR A 59 0.00 -6.05 -18.98
N LEU A 60 -1.11 -5.33 -19.17
CA LEU A 60 -1.65 -5.04 -20.50
C LEU A 60 -0.77 -4.06 -21.28
N GLN A 61 -0.10 -3.13 -20.60
CA GLN A 61 0.84 -2.21 -21.25
C GLN A 61 1.99 -2.95 -21.95
N ALA A 62 2.51 -4.03 -21.35
CA ALA A 62 3.53 -4.88 -21.97
C ALA A 62 3.06 -5.54 -23.28
N LEU A 63 1.74 -5.70 -23.44
CA LEU A 63 1.10 -6.25 -24.63
C LEU A 63 0.61 -5.16 -25.60
N GLY A 64 0.75 -3.88 -25.25
CA GLY A 64 0.17 -2.77 -26.01
C GLY A 64 -1.35 -2.66 -25.92
N LEU A 65 -1.96 -3.22 -24.86
CA LEU A 65 -3.41 -3.35 -24.67
C LEU A 65 -3.94 -2.56 -23.46
N ASP A 66 -3.18 -1.62 -22.90
CA ASP A 66 -3.57 -0.89 -21.67
C ASP A 66 -4.86 -0.08 -21.84
N GLN A 67 -5.15 0.39 -23.05
CA GLN A 67 -6.37 1.13 -23.36
C GLN A 67 -7.62 0.26 -23.38
N ALA A 68 -7.48 -1.06 -23.54
CA ALA A 68 -8.61 -1.99 -23.62
C ALA A 68 -9.45 -1.99 -22.32
N LEU A 69 -8.83 -1.71 -21.17
CA LEU A 69 -9.54 -1.59 -19.90
C LEU A 69 -10.55 -0.45 -19.86
N ASN A 70 -10.38 0.59 -20.68
CA ASN A 70 -11.29 1.72 -20.70
C ASN A 70 -12.65 1.36 -21.34
N GLN A 71 -12.71 0.24 -22.07
CA GLN A 71 -13.92 -0.27 -22.71
C GLN A 71 -14.67 -1.27 -21.81
N VAL A 72 -14.04 -1.73 -20.71
CA VAL A 72 -14.63 -2.68 -19.77
C VAL A 72 -15.34 -1.91 -18.65
N ASN A 73 -16.63 -2.19 -18.44
CA ASN A 73 -17.41 -1.53 -17.39
C ASN A 73 -17.10 -2.12 -16.00
N PRO A 74 -16.50 -1.36 -15.06
CA PRO A 74 -16.05 -1.90 -13.76
C PRO A 74 -17.17 -2.08 -12.74
N LEU A 75 -18.37 -1.52 -12.98
CA LEU A 75 -19.44 -1.40 -11.98
C LEU A 75 -20.08 -2.72 -11.54
N ASN A 76 -19.78 -3.84 -12.23
CA ASN A 76 -20.40 -5.13 -11.97
C ASN A 76 -19.55 -6.07 -11.09
N PHE A 77 -18.33 -5.67 -10.71
CA PHE A 77 -17.39 -6.57 -10.03
C PHE A 77 -17.08 -6.09 -8.61
N SER A 78 -17.08 -7.03 -7.66
CA SER A 78 -16.52 -6.80 -6.33
C SER A 78 -15.04 -6.40 -6.44
N PHE A 79 -14.56 -5.53 -5.55
CA PHE A 79 -13.19 -5.01 -5.60
C PHE A 79 -12.12 -6.12 -5.74
N ASN A 80 -12.25 -7.21 -4.98
CA ASN A 80 -11.31 -8.34 -4.99
C ASN A 80 -11.37 -9.21 -6.26
N LEU A 81 -12.36 -8.97 -7.13
CA LEU A 81 -12.59 -9.70 -8.38
C LEU A 81 -12.54 -8.79 -9.61
N LEU A 82 -12.24 -7.50 -9.42
CA LEU A 82 -12.28 -6.52 -10.50
C LEU A 82 -11.32 -6.90 -11.63
N GLU A 83 -10.05 -7.16 -11.32
CA GLU A 83 -9.07 -7.52 -12.35
C GLU A 83 -9.40 -8.88 -12.99
N TYR A 84 -9.95 -9.83 -12.24
CA TYR A 84 -10.38 -11.13 -12.77
C TYR A 84 -11.52 -10.97 -13.79
N GLY A 85 -12.55 -10.20 -13.43
CA GLY A 85 -13.67 -9.89 -14.32
C GLY A 85 -13.24 -9.11 -15.56
N GLN A 86 -12.27 -8.21 -15.41
CA GLN A 86 -11.68 -7.49 -16.54
C GLN A 86 -10.91 -8.40 -17.49
N ILE A 87 -10.09 -9.32 -16.97
CA ILE A 87 -9.40 -10.32 -17.79
C ILE A 87 -10.41 -11.20 -18.54
N TRP A 88 -11.49 -11.62 -17.88
CA TRP A 88 -12.57 -12.38 -18.52
C TRP A 88 -13.24 -11.60 -19.65
N ALA A 89 -13.64 -10.35 -19.41
CA ALA A 89 -14.27 -9.51 -20.42
C ALA A 89 -13.37 -9.33 -21.66
N LEU A 90 -12.06 -9.19 -21.46
CA LEU A 90 -11.07 -9.07 -22.54
C LEU A 90 -10.85 -10.39 -23.31
N LEU A 91 -11.06 -11.54 -22.67
CA LEU A 91 -11.07 -12.84 -23.34
C LEU A 91 -12.32 -13.02 -24.20
N GLU A 92 -13.49 -12.66 -23.67
CA GLU A 92 -14.76 -12.72 -24.42
C GLU A 92 -14.75 -11.79 -25.64
N SER A 93 -14.15 -10.60 -25.51
CA SER A 93 -14.00 -9.66 -26.64
C SER A 93 -12.94 -10.08 -27.67
N GLY A 94 -12.16 -11.13 -27.39
CA GLY A 94 -11.04 -11.58 -28.22
C GLY A 94 -9.83 -10.64 -28.20
N THR A 95 -9.80 -9.65 -27.28
CA THR A 95 -8.68 -8.71 -27.14
C THR A 95 -7.47 -9.36 -26.47
N LEU A 96 -7.71 -10.24 -25.50
CA LEU A 96 -6.71 -11.12 -24.93
C LEU A 96 -6.84 -12.53 -25.52
N THR A 97 -5.71 -13.15 -25.79
CA THR A 97 -5.66 -14.60 -26.05
C THR A 97 -5.64 -15.38 -24.75
N SER A 98 -6.08 -16.65 -24.77
CA SER A 98 -6.04 -17.54 -23.61
C SER A 98 -4.63 -17.66 -23.02
N ASN A 99 -3.60 -17.75 -23.87
CA ASN A 99 -2.21 -17.85 -23.42
C ASN A 99 -1.74 -16.57 -22.69
N GLN A 100 -2.13 -15.39 -23.17
CA GLN A 100 -1.81 -14.13 -22.50
C GLN A 100 -2.52 -14.03 -21.15
N ALA A 101 -3.82 -14.34 -21.10
CA ALA A 101 -4.57 -14.31 -19.85
C ALA A 101 -4.04 -15.31 -18.81
N ILE A 102 -3.75 -16.55 -19.21
CA ILE A 102 -3.14 -17.55 -18.34
C ILE A 102 -1.80 -17.05 -17.80
N LYS A 103 -0.95 -16.45 -18.66
CA LYS A 103 0.35 -15.91 -18.23
C LYS A 103 0.18 -14.78 -17.21
N ILE A 104 -0.72 -13.83 -17.45
CA ILE A 104 -1.00 -12.72 -16.53
C ILE A 104 -1.51 -13.24 -15.19
N LEU A 105 -2.53 -14.11 -15.20
CA LEU A 105 -3.12 -14.67 -13.99
C LEU A 105 -2.10 -15.49 -13.18
N THR A 106 -1.28 -16.29 -13.86
CA THR A 106 -0.20 -17.05 -13.22
C THR A 106 0.78 -16.10 -12.55
N ASN A 107 1.26 -15.07 -13.25
CA ASN A 107 2.20 -14.11 -12.67
C ASN A 107 1.59 -13.35 -11.48
N MET A 108 0.30 -12.97 -11.55
CA MET A 108 -0.42 -12.35 -10.44
C MET A 108 -0.45 -13.25 -9.19
N VAL A 109 -0.62 -14.57 -9.37
CA VAL A 109 -0.53 -15.55 -8.28
C VAL A 109 0.87 -15.59 -7.68
N TYR A 110 1.91 -15.69 -8.51
CA TYR A 110 3.30 -15.70 -8.06
C TYR A 110 3.68 -14.43 -7.30
N GLU A 111 3.26 -13.25 -7.78
CA GLU A 111 3.50 -11.98 -7.10
C GLU A 111 2.85 -11.95 -5.71
N VAL A 112 1.58 -12.33 -5.59
CA VAL A 112 0.88 -12.35 -4.31
C VAL A 112 1.54 -13.33 -3.34
N LEU A 113 1.84 -14.55 -3.78
CA LEU A 113 2.49 -15.54 -2.93
C LEU A 113 3.87 -15.04 -2.47
N THR A 114 4.64 -14.43 -3.37
CA THR A 114 5.96 -13.86 -3.04
C THR A 114 5.84 -12.72 -2.03
N ASP A 115 4.89 -11.80 -2.20
CA ASP A 115 4.65 -10.72 -1.25
C ASP A 115 4.33 -11.28 0.14
N LEU A 116 3.47 -12.31 0.20
CA LEU A 116 3.09 -12.94 1.46
C LEU A 116 4.27 -13.66 2.15
N THR A 117 5.27 -14.14 1.41
CA THR A 117 6.49 -14.73 2.02
C THR A 117 7.31 -13.72 2.81
N SER A 118 7.20 -12.43 2.48
CA SER A 118 7.94 -11.36 3.14
C SER A 118 7.26 -10.90 4.44
N LEU A 119 6.02 -11.32 4.70
CA LEU A 119 5.28 -10.93 5.88
C LEU A 119 5.73 -11.75 7.10
N SER A 120 6.30 -11.06 8.09
CA SER A 120 6.59 -11.65 9.40
C SER A 120 5.38 -11.68 10.32
N GLU A 121 4.45 -10.72 10.16
CA GLU A 121 3.25 -10.61 10.99
C GLU A 121 2.05 -10.18 10.14
N ALA A 122 1.02 -11.03 10.09
CA ALA A 122 -0.27 -10.72 9.46
C ALA A 122 -1.39 -11.55 10.09
N THR A 123 -2.63 -11.13 9.89
CA THR A 123 -3.81 -11.94 10.21
C THR A 123 -4.31 -12.64 8.95
N PHE A 124 -4.94 -13.81 9.11
CA PHE A 124 -5.57 -14.48 7.98
C PHE A 124 -6.94 -15.02 8.35
N THR A 125 -7.82 -15.08 7.35
CA THR A 125 -9.15 -15.68 7.44
C THR A 125 -9.44 -16.43 6.15
N PHE A 126 -9.85 -17.69 6.25
CA PHE A 126 -10.35 -18.49 5.16
C PHE A 126 -11.87 -18.61 5.27
N ASN A 127 -12.57 -18.12 4.26
CA ASN A 127 -14.01 -18.16 4.10
C ASN A 127 -14.37 -19.18 3.02
N GLN A 128 -15.29 -20.10 3.32
CA GLN A 128 -15.90 -20.91 2.26
C GLN A 128 -16.79 -20.01 1.42
N ALA A 129 -16.56 -20.04 0.11
CA ALA A 129 -17.24 -19.17 -0.85
C ALA A 129 -17.55 -19.96 -2.12
N ILE A 130 -18.41 -19.38 -2.96
CA ILE A 130 -18.71 -19.94 -4.29
C ILE A 130 -17.43 -19.91 -5.12
N ALA A 131 -17.18 -21.00 -5.84
CA ALA A 131 -16.04 -21.10 -6.74
C ALA A 131 -16.09 -19.98 -7.80
N LEU A 132 -14.93 -19.42 -8.12
CA LEU A 132 -14.84 -18.48 -9.23
C LEU A 132 -15.22 -19.15 -10.54
N SER A 133 -16.12 -18.49 -11.28
CA SER A 133 -16.60 -18.93 -12.58
C SER A 133 -16.55 -17.75 -13.56
N PRO A 134 -16.06 -17.95 -14.80
CA PRO A 134 -15.45 -19.19 -15.31
C PRO A 134 -14.08 -19.43 -14.68
N GLN A 135 -13.60 -20.68 -14.72
CA GLN A 135 -12.26 -21.03 -14.25
C GLN A 135 -11.24 -20.78 -15.37
N LEU A 136 -10.33 -19.82 -15.16
CA LEU A 136 -9.32 -19.44 -16.16
C LEU A 136 -7.96 -20.11 -15.96
N ILE A 137 -7.59 -20.38 -14.70
CA ILE A 137 -6.37 -21.11 -14.35
C ILE A 137 -6.66 -22.12 -13.23
N ASN A 138 -5.75 -23.08 -13.08
CA ASN A 138 -5.82 -24.10 -12.05
C ASN A 138 -4.40 -24.49 -11.61
N ILE A 139 -3.94 -23.97 -10.47
CA ILE A 139 -2.56 -24.14 -10.03
C ILE A 139 -2.54 -24.94 -8.74
N LYS A 140 -1.86 -26.09 -8.77
CA LYS A 140 -1.56 -26.86 -7.56
C LYS A 140 -0.41 -26.21 -6.81
N PHE A 141 -0.59 -26.01 -5.52
CA PHE A 141 0.39 -25.33 -4.69
C PHE A 141 1.69 -26.14 -4.58
N ASP A 142 1.58 -27.46 -4.47
CA ASP A 142 2.72 -28.38 -4.48
C ASP A 142 3.62 -28.25 -5.70
N LEU A 143 3.07 -27.89 -6.86
CA LEU A 143 3.84 -27.77 -8.09
C LEU A 143 4.65 -26.46 -8.15
N ILE A 144 4.23 -25.42 -7.41
CA ILE A 144 4.85 -24.09 -7.48
C ILE A 144 5.66 -23.72 -6.23
N SER A 145 5.41 -24.39 -5.10
CA SER A 145 6.00 -24.02 -3.81
C SER A 145 7.53 -24.07 -3.81
N GLY A 146 8.11 -25.13 -4.39
CA GLY A 146 9.57 -25.28 -4.49
C GLY A 146 10.23 -24.15 -5.30
N ASP A 147 9.59 -23.71 -6.38
CA ASP A 147 10.09 -22.60 -7.20
C ASP A 147 10.03 -21.27 -6.45
N ILE A 148 8.95 -20.99 -5.74
CA ILE A 148 8.80 -19.74 -4.96
C ILE A 148 9.82 -19.69 -3.82
N ILE A 149 10.03 -20.80 -3.11
CA ILE A 149 11.05 -20.90 -2.05
C ILE A 149 12.44 -20.62 -2.63
N ARG A 150 12.78 -21.25 -3.76
CA ARG A 150 14.06 -21.03 -4.45
C ARG A 150 14.23 -19.56 -4.85
N GLN A 151 13.22 -18.96 -5.49
CA GLN A 151 13.26 -17.55 -5.90
C GLN A 151 13.42 -16.61 -4.69
N THR A 152 12.72 -16.89 -3.58
CA THR A 152 12.83 -16.11 -2.34
C THR A 152 14.24 -16.20 -1.75
N GLN A 153 14.87 -17.38 -1.77
CA GLN A 153 16.25 -17.56 -1.33
C GLN A 153 17.26 -16.82 -2.21
N GLN A 154 17.08 -16.86 -3.53
CA GLN A 154 17.90 -16.11 -4.47
C GLN A 154 17.76 -14.59 -4.25
N TRP A 155 16.53 -14.12 -4.03
CA TRP A 155 16.27 -12.71 -3.76
C TRP A 155 16.98 -12.21 -2.49
N LYS A 156 17.04 -13.02 -1.43
CA LYS A 156 17.76 -12.67 -0.19
C LYS A 156 19.25 -12.36 -0.41
N GLN A 157 19.85 -12.90 -1.47
CA GLN A 157 21.26 -12.59 -1.82
C GLN A 157 21.43 -11.15 -2.32
N LEU A 158 20.34 -10.50 -2.76
CA LEU A 158 20.35 -9.13 -3.29
C LEU A 158 20.14 -8.06 -2.20
N TYR A 159 19.79 -8.45 -0.98
CA TYR A 159 19.38 -7.57 0.13
C TYR A 159 20.37 -6.48 0.53
N GLN A 160 21.64 -6.61 0.15
CA GLN A 160 22.63 -5.55 0.34
C GLN A 160 22.19 -4.23 -0.33
N PHE A 161 21.56 -4.31 -1.50
CA PHE A 161 21.11 -3.14 -2.27
C PHE A 161 19.63 -3.18 -2.63
N ILE A 162 19.09 -4.37 -2.89
CA ILE A 162 17.71 -4.59 -3.32
C ILE A 162 17.00 -5.44 -2.26
N GLN A 163 16.22 -4.78 -1.43
CA GLN A 163 15.42 -5.35 -0.37
C GLN A 163 13.99 -5.69 -0.82
N SER A 164 13.44 -4.93 -1.77
CA SER A 164 12.07 -5.08 -2.25
C SER A 164 11.97 -4.89 -3.77
N PRO A 165 11.11 -5.66 -4.46
CA PRO A 165 10.81 -5.44 -5.89
C PRO A 165 10.11 -4.10 -6.14
N ASP A 166 9.64 -3.41 -5.10
CA ASP A 166 8.98 -2.10 -5.20
C ASP A 166 9.99 -0.93 -5.08
N GLN A 167 11.29 -1.22 -5.14
CA GLN A 167 12.34 -0.20 -5.22
C GLN A 167 12.54 0.32 -6.65
N PHE A 168 13.05 1.54 -6.76
CA PHE A 168 13.19 2.32 -8.00
C PHE A 168 14.66 2.46 -8.38
N PRO A 169 15.11 1.83 -9.47
CA PRO A 169 16.44 2.01 -10.00
C PRO A 169 16.55 3.34 -10.75
N LYS A 170 17.68 4.03 -10.59
CA LYS A 170 17.99 5.31 -11.27
C LYS A 170 19.41 5.29 -11.81
N ILE A 171 19.59 5.74 -13.05
CA ILE A 171 20.92 5.92 -13.64
C ILE A 171 21.62 7.11 -12.97
N ILE A 172 22.83 6.88 -12.47
CA ILE A 172 23.70 7.93 -11.90
C ILE A 172 24.74 8.35 -12.94
N ASN A 173 25.37 7.38 -13.60
CA ASN A 173 26.51 7.60 -14.48
C ASN A 173 26.22 7.08 -15.90
N PRO A 174 25.55 7.87 -16.76
CA PRO A 174 25.16 7.42 -18.10
C PRO A 174 26.37 7.09 -18.99
N ASN A 175 27.50 7.76 -18.78
CA ASN A 175 28.71 7.59 -19.61
C ASN A 175 29.45 6.26 -19.38
N LEU A 176 29.17 5.56 -18.27
CA LEU A 176 29.80 4.27 -17.96
C LEU A 176 29.00 3.08 -18.52
N LEU A 177 27.80 3.29 -19.04
CA LEU A 177 26.85 2.24 -19.46
C LEU A 177 27.08 1.72 -20.90
N VAL A 178 28.06 2.27 -21.63
CA VAL A 178 28.26 2.05 -23.08
C VAL A 178 28.64 0.61 -23.46
N ASN A 179 29.08 -0.22 -22.50
CA ASN A 179 29.48 -1.62 -22.72
C ASN A 179 28.74 -2.63 -21.82
N HIS A 180 27.58 -2.26 -21.25
CA HIS A 180 26.96 -3.02 -20.15
C HIS A 180 25.82 -3.96 -20.56
N SER A 181 25.53 -4.89 -19.65
CA SER A 181 24.57 -6.00 -19.76
C SER A 181 23.09 -5.59 -19.92
N LEU A 182 22.80 -4.29 -19.85
CA LEU A 182 21.45 -3.73 -19.92
C LEU A 182 21.00 -3.61 -21.38
N THR A 183 19.89 -4.26 -21.72
CA THR A 183 19.25 -4.07 -23.03
C THR A 183 18.68 -2.66 -23.15
N GLU A 184 18.61 -2.11 -24.37
CA GLU A 184 17.98 -0.79 -24.62
C GLU A 184 16.54 -0.72 -24.07
N SER A 185 15.82 -1.84 -24.12
CA SER A 185 14.46 -1.98 -23.59
C SER A 185 14.39 -1.78 -22.07
N LEU A 186 15.39 -2.24 -21.33
CA LEU A 186 15.48 -2.09 -19.88
C LEU A 186 15.92 -0.68 -19.50
N PHE A 187 16.90 -0.11 -20.21
CA PHE A 187 17.44 1.23 -19.96
C PHE A 187 16.36 2.31 -19.93
N LYS A 188 15.38 2.24 -20.85
CA LYS A 188 14.26 3.18 -20.95
C LYS A 188 13.47 3.34 -19.65
N TRP A 189 13.39 2.29 -18.83
CA TRP A 189 12.57 2.26 -17.63
C TRP A 189 13.37 2.49 -16.33
N ILE A 190 14.69 2.69 -16.40
CA ILE A 190 15.53 3.01 -15.23
C ILE A 190 15.56 4.53 -15.00
N ASP A 191 14.40 5.10 -14.71
CA ASP A 191 14.17 6.54 -14.60
C ASP A 191 14.08 7.05 -13.15
N GLY A 192 14.21 6.16 -12.18
CA GLY A 192 14.00 6.44 -10.75
C GLY A 192 12.53 6.61 -10.36
N LYS A 193 11.58 6.32 -11.26
CA LYS A 193 10.13 6.43 -11.04
C LYS A 193 9.38 5.14 -11.33
N THR A 194 9.98 4.21 -12.08
CA THR A 194 9.46 2.88 -12.37
C THR A 194 10.10 1.87 -11.42
N SER A 195 9.32 1.07 -10.69
CA SER A 195 9.87 0.07 -9.76
C SER A 195 10.42 -1.17 -10.49
N ILE A 196 11.28 -1.94 -9.84
CA ILE A 196 11.78 -3.23 -10.37
C ILE A 196 10.62 -4.15 -10.79
N ARG A 197 9.55 -4.20 -9.99
CA ARG A 197 8.33 -4.96 -10.29
C ARG A 197 7.64 -4.45 -11.56
N GLN A 198 7.51 -3.14 -11.70
CA GLN A 198 6.90 -2.52 -12.88
C GLN A 198 7.73 -2.79 -14.15
N ILE A 199 9.05 -2.66 -14.06
CA ILE A 199 9.98 -2.98 -15.15
C ILE A 199 9.81 -4.45 -15.57
N ALA A 200 9.75 -5.37 -14.60
CA ALA A 200 9.55 -6.79 -14.86
C ALA A 200 8.23 -7.05 -15.60
N ARG A 201 7.13 -6.39 -15.17
CA ARG A 201 5.83 -6.45 -15.86
C ARG A 201 5.93 -5.94 -17.31
N TYR A 202 6.57 -4.77 -17.54
CA TYR A 202 6.73 -4.18 -18.88
C TYR A 202 7.58 -5.02 -19.83
N LEU A 203 8.60 -5.70 -19.30
CA LEU A 203 9.48 -6.56 -20.09
C LEU A 203 9.00 -8.02 -20.14
N ASN A 204 7.88 -8.34 -19.50
CA ASN A 204 7.32 -9.69 -19.40
C ASN A 204 8.31 -10.71 -18.83
N GLN A 205 9.12 -10.26 -17.87
CA GLN A 205 10.15 -11.00 -17.14
C GLN A 205 9.79 -11.09 -15.65
N THR A 206 10.52 -11.91 -14.90
CA THR A 206 10.34 -12.02 -13.45
C THR A 206 11.04 -10.86 -12.73
N SER A 207 10.52 -10.49 -11.55
CA SER A 207 11.18 -9.46 -10.73
C SER A 207 12.61 -9.86 -10.38
N LEU A 208 12.87 -11.15 -10.14
CA LEU A 208 14.19 -11.66 -9.76
C LEU A 208 15.23 -11.52 -10.89
N GLU A 209 14.84 -11.79 -12.14
CA GLU A 209 15.71 -11.61 -13.31
C GLU A 209 16.14 -10.14 -13.44
N ILE A 210 15.16 -9.22 -13.39
CA ILE A 210 15.42 -7.78 -13.45
C ILE A 210 16.29 -7.32 -12.27
N ALA A 211 15.97 -7.77 -11.06
CA ALA A 211 16.72 -7.41 -9.86
C ALA A 211 18.18 -7.90 -9.93
N THR A 212 18.43 -9.07 -10.50
CA THR A 212 19.79 -9.62 -10.65
C THR A 212 20.64 -8.78 -11.62
N ILE A 213 20.05 -8.36 -12.74
CA ILE A 213 20.71 -7.48 -13.70
C ILE A 213 21.01 -6.13 -13.03
N ILE A 214 20.01 -5.52 -12.40
CA ILE A 214 20.15 -4.23 -11.71
C ILE A 214 21.19 -4.32 -10.58
N PHE A 215 21.18 -5.38 -9.79
CA PHE A 215 22.13 -5.57 -8.69
C PHE A 215 23.58 -5.53 -9.16
N THR A 216 23.86 -6.15 -10.31
CA THR A 216 25.19 -6.16 -10.93
C THR A 216 25.65 -4.74 -11.25
N GLU A 217 24.77 -3.93 -11.84
CA GLU A 217 25.06 -2.55 -12.24
C GLU A 217 25.10 -1.58 -11.05
N VAL A 218 24.35 -1.84 -9.98
CA VAL A 218 24.43 -1.09 -8.71
C VAL A 218 25.77 -1.35 -8.02
N LYS A 219 26.23 -2.61 -7.98
CA LYS A 219 27.53 -2.97 -7.40
C LYS A 219 28.69 -2.29 -8.13
N GLN A 220 28.53 -2.02 -9.42
CA GLN A 220 29.51 -1.31 -10.25
C GLN A 220 29.40 0.23 -10.13
N GLY A 221 28.37 0.75 -9.45
CA GLY A 221 28.16 2.19 -9.25
C GLY A 221 27.51 2.91 -10.43
N HIS A 222 26.88 2.18 -11.36
CA HIS A 222 26.18 2.76 -12.52
C HIS A 222 24.75 3.19 -12.16
N LEU A 223 24.11 2.41 -11.29
CA LEU A 223 22.73 2.61 -10.86
C LEU A 223 22.66 2.87 -9.35
N ALA A 224 21.71 3.71 -8.95
CA ALA A 224 21.22 3.83 -7.58
C ALA A 224 19.90 3.09 -7.44
N ILE A 225 19.62 2.59 -6.23
CA ILE A 225 18.32 2.03 -5.85
C ILE A 225 17.72 2.91 -4.76
N SER A 226 16.45 3.26 -4.92
CA SER A 226 15.68 4.04 -3.95
C SER A 226 14.39 3.30 -3.59
N GLN A 227 13.79 3.60 -2.44
CA GLN A 227 12.48 3.04 -2.05
C GLN A 227 11.35 4.00 -2.46
N ALA A 228 10.13 3.47 -2.60
CA ALA A 228 8.93 4.29 -2.84
C ALA A 228 8.81 5.36 -1.75
N GLY A 229 9.02 6.62 -2.11
CA GLY A 229 8.86 7.75 -1.18
C GLY A 229 10.14 8.21 -0.47
N LEU A 230 11.33 7.75 -0.85
CA LEU A 230 12.59 8.37 -0.43
C LEU A 230 13.29 8.99 -1.63
N PRO A 231 13.16 10.32 -1.85
CA PRO A 231 14.02 11.00 -2.82
C PRO A 231 15.46 10.87 -2.35
N THR A 232 16.28 10.26 -3.20
CA THR A 232 17.74 10.35 -3.15
C THR A 232 18.11 11.83 -3.28
N ASN A 233 18.46 12.45 -2.16
CA ASN A 233 19.43 13.52 -2.14
C ASN A 233 20.05 13.58 -0.75
N HIS A 234 21.36 13.37 -0.70
CA HIS A 234 22.18 13.97 0.33
C HIS A 234 22.03 15.49 0.24
N GLN A 235 21.05 16.02 0.96
CA GLN A 235 20.94 17.39 1.41
C GLN A 235 19.77 17.41 2.40
N HIS A 236 20.04 17.89 3.62
CA HIS A 236 19.03 18.13 4.64
C HIS A 236 17.77 18.76 4.05
N ASN A 237 16.72 17.96 3.86
CA ASN A 237 15.36 18.43 3.64
C ASN A 237 14.40 17.37 4.20
N SER A 238 13.99 17.60 5.44
CA SER A 238 12.93 16.89 6.14
C SER A 238 11.70 16.81 5.25
N ALA A 239 11.29 15.60 4.86
CA ALA A 239 9.94 15.37 4.35
C ALA A 239 8.97 15.80 5.46
N GLY A 240 8.36 16.97 5.30
CA GLY A 240 7.57 17.60 6.35
C GLY A 240 6.44 16.68 6.81
N LEU A 241 6.37 16.43 8.11
CA LEU A 241 5.26 15.73 8.75
C LEU A 241 3.95 16.47 8.42
N ARG A 242 3.00 15.75 7.82
CA ARG A 242 1.72 16.31 7.35
C ARG A 242 0.66 16.21 8.44
N ILE A 243 0.05 17.33 8.79
CA ILE A 243 -0.96 17.44 9.84
C ILE A 243 -2.25 17.98 9.20
N THR A 244 -3.39 17.38 9.53
CA THR A 244 -4.69 17.89 9.10
C THR A 244 -5.45 18.45 10.29
N CYS A 245 -6.00 19.65 10.15
CA CYS A 245 -6.89 20.26 11.15
C CYS A 245 -8.32 20.29 10.60
N ILE A 246 -9.30 19.84 11.37
CA ILE A 246 -10.71 19.79 10.98
C ILE A 246 -11.50 20.59 12.01
N ASP A 247 -11.99 21.77 11.63
CA ASP A 247 -12.66 22.70 12.53
C ASP A 247 -13.52 23.68 11.73
N ASP A 248 -14.80 23.81 12.06
CA ASP A 248 -15.71 24.74 11.37
C ASP A 248 -15.39 26.22 11.65
N SER A 249 -14.65 26.49 12.74
CA SER A 249 -14.10 27.81 13.03
C SER A 249 -12.86 28.09 12.18
N ILE A 250 -13.02 28.95 11.18
CA ILE A 250 -11.92 29.47 10.34
C ILE A 250 -10.81 30.08 11.20
N THR A 251 -11.17 30.72 12.32
CA THR A 251 -10.21 31.32 13.26
C THR A 251 -9.32 30.28 13.92
N ILE A 252 -9.88 29.13 14.34
CA ILE A 252 -9.10 28.04 14.94
C ILE A 252 -8.24 27.35 13.88
N CYS A 253 -8.79 27.05 12.69
CA CYS A 253 -8.02 26.52 11.57
C CYS A 253 -6.78 27.37 11.26
N ARG A 254 -6.94 28.69 11.15
CA ARG A 254 -5.83 29.63 10.91
C ARG A 254 -4.80 29.65 12.04
N ALA A 255 -5.25 29.56 13.30
CA ALA A 255 -4.35 29.53 14.44
C ALA A 255 -3.50 28.25 14.46
N VAL A 256 -4.11 27.09 14.20
CA VAL A 256 -3.41 25.79 14.12
C VAL A 256 -2.43 25.77 12.95
N GLU A 257 -2.85 26.22 11.77
CA GLU A 257 -1.95 26.34 10.60
C GLU A 257 -0.77 27.24 10.90
N TYR A 258 -1.01 28.45 11.41
CA TYR A 258 0.05 29.40 11.71
C TYR A 258 1.07 28.81 12.68
N ILE A 259 0.61 28.30 13.83
CA ILE A 259 1.48 27.75 14.88
C ILE A 259 2.33 26.58 14.36
N LEU A 260 1.73 25.66 13.60
CA LEU A 260 2.44 24.44 13.18
C LEU A 260 3.31 24.67 11.95
N GLN A 261 2.90 25.51 11.00
CA GLN A 261 3.70 25.85 9.83
C GLN A 261 4.97 26.65 10.22
N THR A 262 4.87 27.59 11.17
CA THR A 262 6.06 28.32 11.68
C THR A 262 7.06 27.41 12.38
N ASN A 263 6.61 26.24 12.85
CA ASN A 263 7.43 25.21 13.50
C ASN A 263 7.81 24.05 12.54
N GLY A 264 7.67 24.25 11.22
CA GLY A 264 8.20 23.34 10.19
C GLY A 264 7.32 22.13 9.85
N TYR A 265 6.05 22.13 10.28
CA TYR A 265 5.07 21.11 9.90
C TYR A 265 4.29 21.53 8.66
N GLN A 266 3.88 20.55 7.85
CA GLN A 266 2.97 20.80 6.72
C GLN A 266 1.53 20.66 7.21
N VAL A 267 0.77 21.75 7.24
CA VAL A 267 -0.60 21.72 7.78
C VAL A 267 -1.62 22.03 6.70
N THR A 268 -2.71 21.27 6.68
CA THR A 268 -3.88 21.50 5.82
C THR A 268 -5.14 21.54 6.67
N SER A 269 -5.86 22.66 6.67
CA SER A 269 -7.15 22.77 7.36
C SER A 269 -8.34 22.42 6.48
N ILE A 270 -9.36 21.86 7.10
CA ILE A 270 -10.66 21.54 6.50
C ILE A 270 -11.73 22.17 7.38
N SER A 271 -12.39 23.21 6.86
CA SER A 271 -13.46 23.91 7.59
C SER A 271 -14.87 23.41 7.30
N ASN A 272 -15.02 22.46 6.37
CA ASN A 272 -16.30 21.83 6.05
C ASN A 272 -16.30 20.38 6.56
N PRO A 273 -17.04 20.07 7.64
CA PRO A 273 -17.07 18.74 8.26
C PRO A 273 -17.52 17.63 7.30
N VAL A 274 -18.49 17.91 6.42
CA VAL A 274 -19.04 16.94 5.46
C VAL A 274 -18.00 16.52 4.41
N ARG A 275 -17.10 17.42 4.02
CA ARG A 275 -16.00 17.10 3.09
C ARG A 275 -14.79 16.47 3.78
N ALA A 276 -14.72 16.55 5.10
CA ALA A 276 -13.54 16.18 5.88
C ALA A 276 -13.11 14.74 5.63
N LEU A 277 -14.04 13.79 5.66
CA LEU A 277 -13.74 12.38 5.42
C LEU A 277 -13.04 12.21 4.06
N SER A 278 -13.66 12.69 2.97
CA SER A 278 -13.11 12.52 1.61
C SER A 278 -11.73 13.16 1.42
N LEU A 279 -11.50 14.35 2.00
CA LEU A 279 -10.24 15.08 1.88
C LEU A 279 -9.14 14.45 2.72
N VAL A 280 -9.45 13.97 3.92
CA VAL A 280 -8.49 13.27 4.79
C VAL A 280 -7.90 12.03 4.10
N PHE A 281 -8.72 11.27 3.36
CA PHE A 281 -8.26 10.14 2.53
C PHE A 281 -7.26 10.55 1.43
N GLN A 282 -7.42 11.73 0.84
CA GLN A 282 -6.50 12.26 -0.18
C GLN A 282 -5.21 12.79 0.42
N LEU A 283 -5.32 13.50 1.56
CA LEU A 283 -4.21 14.19 2.20
C LEU A 283 -3.23 13.24 2.89
N LYS A 284 -3.70 12.07 3.36
CA LYS A 284 -2.91 11.06 4.09
C LYS A 284 -2.06 11.68 5.21
N PRO A 285 -2.69 12.38 6.18
CA PRO A 285 -1.98 13.01 7.29
C PRO A 285 -1.27 12.00 8.19
N ASN A 286 -0.22 12.46 8.85
CA ASN A 286 0.46 11.76 9.94
C ASN A 286 -0.23 12.00 11.30
N LEU A 287 -0.97 13.10 11.46
CA LEU A 287 -1.76 13.43 12.66
C LEU A 287 -2.99 14.26 12.27
N ILE A 288 -4.11 14.03 12.96
CA ILE A 288 -5.36 14.76 12.75
C ILE A 288 -5.75 15.49 14.03
N PHE A 289 -5.97 16.80 13.94
CA PHE A 289 -6.73 17.56 14.92
C PHE A 289 -8.18 17.64 14.45
N CYS A 290 -9.13 17.29 15.32
CA CYS A 290 -10.55 17.22 14.98
C CYS A 290 -11.37 17.94 16.04
N ASP A 291 -12.11 18.98 15.68
CA ASP A 291 -13.06 19.60 16.59
C ASP A 291 -14.18 18.63 16.95
N ILE A 292 -14.67 18.71 18.19
CA ILE A 292 -15.81 17.92 18.64
C ILE A 292 -17.11 18.57 18.16
N THR A 293 -17.25 19.88 18.35
CA THR A 293 -18.53 20.58 18.19
C THR A 293 -18.68 21.22 16.84
N MET A 294 -18.90 20.40 15.81
CA MET A 294 -19.13 20.86 14.44
C MET A 294 -20.59 20.69 13.99
N PRO A 295 -21.13 21.60 13.14
CA PRO A 295 -22.44 21.44 12.53
C PRO A 295 -22.44 20.30 11.50
N GLU A 296 -23.60 19.69 11.27
CA GLU A 296 -23.87 18.63 10.28
C GLU A 296 -23.21 17.27 10.55
N LEU A 297 -21.97 17.24 11.05
CA LEU A 297 -21.25 16.00 11.41
C LEU A 297 -20.45 16.23 12.70
N ASP A 298 -20.79 15.47 13.75
CA ASP A 298 -20.09 15.53 15.04
C ASP A 298 -18.66 14.96 14.89
N GLY A 299 -17.68 15.62 15.53
CA GLY A 299 -16.30 15.15 15.56
C GLY A 299 -16.15 13.72 16.11
N TYR A 300 -17.01 13.30 17.03
CA TYR A 300 -17.02 11.92 17.53
C TYR A 300 -17.43 10.92 16.46
N GLU A 301 -18.43 11.27 15.64
CA GLU A 301 -18.88 10.44 14.53
C GLU A 301 -17.80 10.35 13.46
N LEU A 302 -17.18 11.49 13.11
CA LEU A 302 -16.06 11.54 12.17
C LEU A 302 -14.87 10.70 12.68
N CYS A 303 -14.52 10.81 13.96
CA CYS A 303 -13.47 10.00 14.58
C CYS A 303 -13.81 8.51 14.50
N ALA A 304 -15.04 8.11 14.84
CA ALA A 304 -15.48 6.72 14.74
C ALA A 304 -15.45 6.21 13.28
N MET A 305 -15.83 7.04 12.31
CA MET A 305 -15.76 6.70 10.87
C MET A 305 -14.31 6.55 10.39
N LEU A 306 -13.41 7.45 10.81
CA LEU A 306 -11.98 7.35 10.52
C LEU A 306 -11.37 6.12 11.19
N ARG A 307 -11.76 5.77 12.42
CA ARG A 307 -11.29 4.57 13.11
C ARG A 307 -11.77 3.27 12.50
N LYS A 308 -12.95 3.27 11.87
CA LYS A 308 -13.43 2.16 11.02
C LYS A 308 -12.63 2.02 9.73
N SER A 309 -11.91 3.06 9.30
CA SER A 309 -11.00 3.01 8.15
C SER A 309 -9.63 2.50 8.57
N VAL A 310 -9.16 1.47 7.87
CA VAL A 310 -7.82 0.89 8.07
C VAL A 310 -6.73 1.96 7.90
N ALA A 311 -6.90 2.87 6.93
CA ALA A 311 -5.94 3.94 6.64
C ALA A 311 -5.73 4.91 7.81
N PHE A 312 -6.72 5.09 8.68
CA PHE A 312 -6.68 6.04 9.81
C PHE A 312 -6.74 5.36 11.18
N SER A 313 -6.79 4.03 11.24
CA SER A 313 -6.90 3.27 12.49
C SER A 313 -5.78 3.56 13.49
N GLN A 314 -4.56 3.82 13.00
CA GLN A 314 -3.37 4.12 13.83
C GLN A 314 -2.90 5.58 13.76
N ILE A 315 -3.52 6.42 12.93
CA ILE A 315 -3.16 7.84 12.86
C ILE A 315 -3.61 8.52 14.16
N PRO A 316 -2.74 9.24 14.89
CA PRO A 316 -3.14 10.02 16.05
C PRO A 316 -4.29 10.98 15.71
N ILE A 317 -5.43 10.83 16.38
CA ILE A 317 -6.57 11.74 16.27
C ILE A 317 -6.71 12.45 17.61
N ILE A 318 -6.42 13.75 17.61
CA ILE A 318 -6.47 14.62 18.77
C ILE A 318 -7.75 15.43 18.70
N MET A 319 -8.65 15.23 19.66
CA MET A 319 -9.93 15.93 19.69
C MET A 319 -9.75 17.33 20.29
N LEU A 320 -10.19 18.36 19.61
CA LEU A 320 -10.21 19.73 20.14
C LEU A 320 -11.55 19.97 20.82
N THR A 321 -11.55 20.39 22.10
CA THR A 321 -12.78 20.57 22.88
C THR A 321 -12.90 21.97 23.48
N GLY A 322 -14.07 22.60 23.38
CA GLY A 322 -14.36 23.85 24.11
C GLY A 322 -14.81 23.65 25.57
N LYS A 323 -15.05 22.41 26.01
CA LYS A 323 -15.51 22.09 27.37
C LYS A 323 -14.68 20.96 27.98
N ASP A 324 -14.23 21.18 29.22
CA ASP A 324 -13.36 20.25 29.95
C ASP A 324 -14.17 19.22 30.78
N GLY A 325 -15.19 18.62 30.16
CA GLY A 325 -16.11 17.70 30.83
C GLY A 325 -15.55 16.29 31.01
N PHE A 326 -15.73 15.69 32.19
CA PHE A 326 -15.39 14.27 32.47
C PHE A 326 -16.10 13.31 31.49
N ILE A 327 -17.35 13.62 31.11
CA ILE A 327 -18.17 12.81 30.21
C ILE A 327 -17.60 12.80 28.79
N ASP A 328 -17.08 13.92 28.31
CA ASP A 328 -16.55 14.08 26.95
C ASP A 328 -15.26 13.26 26.75
N ARG A 329 -14.46 13.11 27.81
CA ARG A 329 -13.25 12.27 27.80
C ARG A 329 -13.57 10.78 27.71
N ILE A 330 -14.63 10.32 28.39
CA ILE A 330 -15.07 8.92 28.33
C ILE A 330 -15.57 8.61 26.93
N LYS A 331 -16.43 9.47 26.36
CA LYS A 331 -16.94 9.32 24.99
C LYS A 331 -15.82 9.32 23.95
N ALA A 332 -14.87 10.24 24.06
CA ALA A 332 -13.72 10.32 23.17
C ALA A 332 -12.90 9.01 23.15
N ARG A 333 -12.66 8.44 24.33
CA ARG A 333 -11.93 7.17 24.46
C ARG A 333 -12.70 5.99 23.86
N MET A 334 -14.03 5.97 24.02
CA MET A 334 -14.89 4.91 23.46
C MET A 334 -14.92 4.93 21.92
N VAL A 335 -14.79 6.10 21.29
CA VAL A 335 -14.74 6.21 19.82
C VAL A 335 -13.32 6.05 19.24
N GLY A 336 -12.32 5.84 20.09
CA GLY A 336 -10.93 5.60 19.68
C GLY A 336 -10.08 6.86 19.49
N ALA A 337 -10.46 8.02 20.04
CA ALA A 337 -9.59 9.19 20.04
C ALA A 337 -8.27 8.89 20.78
N THR A 338 -7.17 9.46 20.28
CA THR A 338 -5.84 9.24 20.86
C THR A 338 -5.60 10.13 22.08
N GLU A 339 -5.97 11.40 21.99
CA GLU A 339 -5.90 12.40 23.07
C GLU A 339 -6.93 13.52 22.83
N TYR A 340 -7.10 14.42 23.81
CA TYR A 340 -7.89 15.64 23.67
C TYR A 340 -7.04 16.88 24.05
N LEU A 341 -7.36 18.00 23.43
CA LEU A 341 -6.75 19.30 23.70
C LEU A 341 -7.86 20.34 23.91
N THR A 342 -7.84 21.00 25.07
CA THR A 342 -8.86 22.00 25.43
C THR A 342 -8.60 23.32 24.70
N LYS A 343 -9.65 23.89 24.11
CA LYS A 343 -9.68 25.24 23.53
C LYS A 343 -10.02 26.26 24.63
N PRO A 344 -9.37 27.44 24.65
CA PRO A 344 -8.27 27.84 23.79
C PRO A 344 -6.95 27.18 24.21
N PHE A 345 -6.15 26.76 23.23
CA PHE A 345 -4.83 26.18 23.44
C PHE A 345 -3.72 27.18 23.10
N ARG A 346 -2.59 27.08 23.80
CA ARG A 346 -1.38 27.86 23.49
C ARG A 346 -0.47 27.12 22.52
N GLU A 347 0.41 27.86 21.84
CA GLU A 347 1.41 27.29 20.91
C GLU A 347 2.18 26.12 21.52
N LYS A 348 2.70 26.28 22.75
CA LYS A 348 3.45 25.22 23.45
C LYS A 348 2.62 23.95 23.66
N GLU A 349 1.34 24.09 23.97
CA GLU A 349 0.45 22.95 24.24
C GLU A 349 0.20 22.16 22.94
N LEU A 350 -0.07 22.88 21.84
CA LEU A 350 -0.26 22.27 20.52
C LEU A 350 1.00 21.54 20.05
N LEU A 351 2.17 22.18 20.15
CA LEU A 351 3.46 21.58 19.76
C LEU A 351 3.81 20.35 20.60
N THR A 352 3.59 20.42 21.92
CA THR A 352 3.86 19.28 22.82
C THR A 352 3.08 18.03 22.41
N VAL A 353 1.81 18.21 22.00
CA VAL A 353 0.99 17.09 21.50
C VAL A 353 1.55 16.56 20.19
N VAL A 354 1.87 17.43 19.23
CA VAL A 354 2.44 17.01 17.94
C VAL A 354 3.75 16.25 18.12
N GLU A 355 4.68 16.79 18.90
CA GLU A 355 5.99 16.17 19.16
C GLU A 355 5.87 14.82 19.88
N ARG A 356 4.88 14.66 20.76
CA ARG A 356 4.63 13.39 21.46
C ARG A 356 4.30 12.26 20.50
N TYR A 357 3.53 12.55 19.45
CA TYR A 357 3.03 11.53 18.53
C TYR A 357 3.82 11.40 17.23
N LEU A 358 4.48 12.48 16.78
CA LEU A 358 5.26 12.50 15.54
C LEU A 358 6.78 12.55 15.77
N GLY A 359 7.22 12.68 17.03
CA GLY A 359 8.63 12.88 17.39
C GLY A 359 9.06 14.35 17.30
N SER A 360 10.09 14.72 18.06
CA SER A 360 10.65 16.08 18.02
C SER A 360 11.38 16.30 16.69
N ASN A 361 10.88 17.22 15.87
CA ASN A 361 11.57 17.68 14.66
C ASN A 361 12.64 18.73 15.05
N LYS A 362 13.57 18.36 15.95
CA LYS A 362 14.72 19.21 16.26
C LYS A 362 15.75 19.05 15.14
N SER A 363 15.50 19.69 14.01
CA SER A 363 16.58 20.14 13.15
C SER A 363 17.40 21.13 13.96
N THR A 364 18.50 20.66 14.54
CA THR A 364 19.52 21.48 15.19
C THR A 364 20.04 22.49 14.17
N ILE A 365 19.48 23.70 14.16
CA ILE A 365 20.13 24.86 13.57
C ILE A 365 21.13 25.34 14.62
N SER A 366 22.29 24.68 14.66
CA SER A 366 23.47 25.25 15.31
C SER A 366 23.95 26.41 14.45
N LYS A 367 23.78 27.63 14.96
CA LYS A 367 24.53 28.81 14.53
C LYS A 367 25.98 28.72 14.96
#